data_AF-A0AA36NI89-F1
#
_entry.id   AF-A0AA36NI89-F1
#
_cell.length_a   1.000
_cell.length_b   1.000
_cell.length_c   1.000
_cell.angle_alpha   90.00
_cell.angle_beta   90.00
_cell.angle_gamma   90.00
#
_symmetry.space_group_name_H-M   'P 1'
#
loop_
_entity.id
_entity.type
_entity.pdbx_description
1 polymer ?
#
loop_
_entity_poly.entity_id
_entity_poly.type
_entity_poly.pdbx_seq_one_letter_code
_entity_poly.pdbx_strand_id
1 'polypeptide(L)'
;MARMIGSLLLLCGLQLVVGDVCPDDVEVDLCDTNPGEFSGSMGMTPNLTLLLIVLAFALPGRAKSWALLLPAVVLPSAVAGLSCGDVKEFYKTNQCCGSATKELGTYPGAPTCPYNFQKPACSMAGPQTPRDLTANALGDKVPKAITLTDAQANSLPLVNVHFHLGAEHKSEAYSDGTDSDAFDAGRRLATTGTVRPGWMCPTSSLNSTQLQAYTFQYCKGQVEVGKSYEIHYVHSSAGMDANDTDDVNADSLSDGLGGAANGRGLLNPMIVVQGQIFQIVNGAATVDDMLHGWTVVGHTDSVMYSGSTTGTSHDNSVCSPYAITWHVDKACHQVSPESFDNLCKQMNEMYGMDSDLYPHGSRILVDKQYVVKSEFVVPLS
;
A
#
# COMPACT_ATOMS: atom_id res chain seq x y z
N MET A 1 65.66 -28.19 -0.60
CA MET A 1 66.67 -27.18 -1.00
C MET A 1 66.00 -25.81 -0.97
N ALA A 2 66.64 -24.87 -0.30
CA ALA A 2 66.13 -23.55 0.08
C ALA A 2 66.24 -22.50 -1.05
N ARG A 3 65.38 -21.47 -0.99
CA ARG A 3 65.68 -20.00 -1.07
C ARG A 3 64.35 -19.21 -1.12
N MET A 4 63.96 -18.53 -0.04
CA MET A 4 64.16 -17.10 0.29
C MET A 4 63.32 -16.12 -0.57
N ILE A 5 62.20 -15.60 -0.05
CA ILE A 5 61.98 -14.33 0.72
C ILE A 5 61.82 -13.11 -0.19
N GLY A 6 60.66 -12.45 -0.05
CA GLY A 6 60.34 -11.12 -0.58
C GLY A 6 58.96 -10.65 -0.10
N SER A 7 58.79 -10.50 1.21
CA SER A 7 57.61 -9.88 1.81
C SER A 7 57.71 -8.35 1.68
N LEU A 8 56.71 -7.71 1.09
CA LEU A 8 56.52 -6.26 1.23
C LEU A 8 55.43 -6.03 2.28
N LEU A 9 55.86 -5.80 3.52
CA LEU A 9 55.03 -5.20 4.55
C LEU A 9 54.82 -3.72 4.19
N LEU A 10 53.57 -3.30 4.05
CA LEU A 10 53.19 -1.91 4.23
C LEU A 10 52.54 -1.80 5.61
N LEU A 11 53.35 -1.40 6.61
CA LEU A 11 52.82 -0.86 7.87
C LEU A 11 52.17 0.48 7.53
N CYS A 12 50.86 0.60 7.75
CA CYS A 12 50.27 1.88 8.09
C CYS A 12 49.63 1.71 9.46
N GLY A 13 50.20 2.41 10.45
CA GLY A 13 49.87 2.26 11.85
C GLY A 13 48.42 2.62 12.12
N LEU A 14 47.75 1.74 12.86
CA LEU A 14 46.54 2.05 13.58
C LEU A 14 46.92 3.06 14.68
N GLN A 15 46.85 4.35 14.39
CA GLN A 15 46.78 5.34 15.45
C GLN A 15 45.36 5.27 16.01
N LEU A 16 45.25 4.65 17.19
CA LEU A 16 44.21 4.99 18.15
C LEU A 16 44.32 6.49 18.39
N VAL A 17 43.50 7.27 17.69
CA VAL A 17 43.12 8.58 18.20
C VAL A 17 42.17 8.26 19.34
N VAL A 18 42.72 8.27 20.55
CA VAL A 18 41.95 8.47 21.78
C VAL A 18 41.03 9.64 21.48
N GLY A 19 39.71 9.43 21.54
CA GLY A 19 38.77 10.52 21.38
C GLY A 19 39.17 11.60 22.38
N ASP A 20 39.64 12.73 21.87
CA ASP A 20 39.65 13.93 22.66
C ASP A 20 38.19 14.14 23.06
N VAL A 21 37.97 14.06 24.38
CA VAL A 21 36.80 14.63 25.02
C VAL A 21 36.69 16.03 24.43
N CYS A 22 35.65 16.26 23.62
CA CYS A 22 35.33 17.62 23.20
C CYS A 22 35.23 18.43 24.49
N PRO A 23 36.06 19.47 24.68
CA PRO A 23 35.81 20.39 25.78
C PRO A 23 34.37 20.85 25.59
N ASP A 24 33.57 20.81 26.65
CA ASP A 24 32.27 21.47 26.68
C ASP A 24 32.51 22.96 26.41
N ASP A 25 32.52 23.32 25.14
CA ASP A 25 32.66 24.70 24.70
C ASP A 25 31.36 25.41 25.06
N VAL A 26 31.49 26.62 25.58
CA VAL A 26 30.40 27.34 26.24
C VAL A 26 29.32 27.66 25.20
N GLU A 27 28.23 26.89 25.26
CA GLU A 27 26.89 27.20 24.73
C GLU A 27 26.88 27.92 23.37
N VAL A 28 26.98 27.15 22.27
CA VAL A 28 26.44 27.64 20.99
C VAL A 28 24.91 27.64 21.12
N ASP A 29 24.36 28.71 21.70
CA ASP A 29 22.92 28.87 21.83
C ASP A 29 22.31 29.06 20.43
N LEU A 30 21.54 28.07 20.01
CA LEU A 30 20.80 28.10 18.74
C LEU A 30 19.74 29.21 18.74
N CYS A 31 19.40 29.78 19.91
CA CYS A 31 18.41 30.83 20.09
C CYS A 31 19.01 32.24 20.12
N ASP A 32 20.33 32.39 20.22
CA ASP A 32 20.97 33.70 20.36
C ASP A 32 20.77 34.60 19.12
N THR A 33 20.42 35.86 19.35
CA THR A 33 20.09 36.85 18.31
C THR A 33 21.28 37.62 17.74
N ASN A 34 22.51 37.32 18.16
CA ASN A 34 23.70 38.04 17.70
C ASN A 34 24.10 37.59 16.27
N PRO A 35 24.12 38.49 15.26
CA PRO A 35 24.39 38.11 13.87
C PRO A 35 25.90 38.04 13.53
N GLY A 36 26.78 37.89 14.52
CA GLY A 36 28.20 38.25 14.38
C GLY A 36 29.24 37.14 14.22
N GLU A 37 28.96 35.87 14.54
CA GLU A 37 30.08 34.95 14.85
C GLU A 37 30.14 33.60 14.11
N PHE A 38 29.47 33.43 12.97
CA PHE A 38 29.71 32.27 12.11
C PHE A 38 29.79 32.65 10.63
N SER A 39 30.87 33.34 10.24
CA SER A 39 31.34 33.35 8.85
C SER A 39 32.53 32.40 8.72
N GLY A 40 32.24 31.10 8.72
CA GLY A 40 33.22 30.04 8.50
C GLY A 40 32.74 29.07 7.43
N SER A 41 32.45 29.55 6.22
CA SER A 41 32.23 28.64 5.09
C SER A 41 33.57 28.02 4.67
N MET A 42 33.90 26.81 5.14
CA MET A 42 34.84 25.97 4.41
C MET A 42 34.12 25.42 3.19
N GLY A 43 34.16 26.18 2.10
CA GLY A 43 33.84 25.63 0.79
C GLY A 43 34.87 24.56 0.44
N MET A 44 34.51 23.29 0.59
CA MET A 44 35.24 22.23 -0.08
C MET A 44 34.94 22.34 -1.57
N THR A 45 35.84 22.97 -2.31
CA THR A 45 35.88 22.78 -3.77
C THR A 45 36.09 21.29 -4.03
N PRO A 46 35.23 20.61 -4.81
CA PRO A 46 35.52 19.24 -5.20
C PRO A 46 36.76 19.28 -6.10
N ASN A 47 37.88 18.78 -5.59
CA ASN A 47 39.02 18.45 -6.44
C ASN A 47 38.53 17.38 -7.42
N LEU A 48 38.52 17.72 -8.70
CA LEU A 48 38.17 16.83 -9.79
C LEU A 48 39.28 15.78 -9.94
N THR A 49 39.30 14.77 -9.07
CA THR A 49 40.20 13.62 -9.23
C THR A 49 39.56 12.68 -10.23
N LEU A 50 40.00 12.77 -11.49
CA LEU A 50 39.61 11.87 -12.56
C LEU A 50 40.20 10.47 -12.27
N LEU A 51 39.42 9.60 -11.60
CA LEU A 51 39.81 8.21 -11.42
C LEU A 51 39.43 7.42 -12.68
N LEU A 52 40.35 7.34 -13.63
CA LEU A 52 40.27 6.44 -14.77
C LEU A 52 40.47 5.00 -14.28
N ILE A 53 39.38 4.27 -14.01
CA ILE A 53 39.43 2.82 -13.81
C ILE A 53 39.52 2.16 -15.18
N VAL A 54 40.73 1.79 -15.59
CA VAL A 54 40.96 0.93 -16.76
C VAL A 54 40.91 -0.52 -16.29
N LEU A 55 39.75 -1.16 -16.43
CA LEU A 55 39.62 -2.62 -16.28
C LEU A 55 40.14 -3.30 -17.55
N ALA A 56 41.42 -3.64 -17.56
CA ALA A 56 42.01 -4.49 -18.59
C ALA A 56 41.84 -5.96 -18.20
N PHE A 57 40.84 -6.64 -18.75
CA PHE A 57 40.79 -8.10 -18.74
C PHE A 57 41.75 -8.64 -19.80
N ALA A 58 42.85 -9.23 -19.36
CA ALA A 58 43.74 -10.01 -20.23
C ALA A 58 43.38 -11.50 -20.09
N LEU A 59 42.70 -12.06 -21.10
CA LEU A 59 42.66 -13.51 -21.32
C LEU A 59 43.85 -13.94 -22.19
N PRO A 60 44.52 -15.05 -21.89
CA PRO A 60 45.69 -15.48 -22.64
C PRO A 60 45.24 -16.17 -23.95
N GLY A 61 45.44 -15.49 -25.08
CA GLY A 61 45.46 -16.14 -26.39
C GLY A 61 44.71 -15.39 -27.50
N ARG A 62 45.48 -14.92 -28.50
CA ARG A 62 45.06 -14.45 -29.84
C ARG A 62 44.27 -13.13 -29.95
N ALA A 63 45.05 -12.08 -30.24
CA ALA A 63 44.84 -11.01 -31.23
C ALA A 63 43.47 -10.30 -31.36
N LYS A 64 43.55 -8.98 -31.11
CA LYS A 64 42.59 -7.88 -31.37
C LYS A 64 41.55 -7.62 -30.27
N SER A 65 42.00 -6.91 -29.24
CA SER A 65 41.14 -6.30 -28.23
C SER A 65 40.58 -4.95 -28.75
N TRP A 66 39.26 -4.85 -28.89
CA TRP A 66 38.58 -3.56 -29.05
C TRP A 66 38.17 -3.09 -27.65
N ALA A 67 38.72 -1.96 -27.18
CA ALA A 67 38.29 -1.34 -25.94
C ALA A 67 36.94 -0.66 -26.16
N LEU A 68 35.85 -1.25 -25.65
CA LEU A 68 34.56 -0.56 -25.56
C LEU A 68 34.61 0.42 -24.38
N LEU A 69 34.64 1.72 -24.69
CA LEU A 69 34.38 2.78 -23.72
C LEU A 69 32.87 2.86 -23.46
N LEU A 70 32.41 2.36 -22.32
CA LEU A 70 31.08 2.68 -21.81
C LEU A 70 31.12 4.07 -21.16
N PRO A 71 30.23 5.00 -21.52
CA PRO A 71 30.14 6.27 -20.82
C PRO A 71 29.61 6.03 -19.41
N ALA A 72 30.41 6.36 -18.40
CA ALA A 72 29.92 6.46 -17.04
C ALA A 72 28.90 7.60 -16.97
N VAL A 73 27.62 7.26 -16.83
CA VAL A 73 26.58 8.23 -16.50
C VAL A 73 26.82 8.67 -15.07
N VAL A 74 27.44 9.84 -14.89
CA VAL A 74 27.50 10.52 -13.60
C VAL A 74 26.10 11.07 -13.34
N LEU A 75 25.35 10.40 -12.46
CA LEU A 75 24.17 11.01 -11.87
C LEU A 75 24.65 12.19 -10.99
N PRO A 76 24.12 13.41 -11.16
CA PRO A 76 24.44 14.49 -10.26
C PRO A 76 23.77 14.22 -8.91
N SER A 77 24.51 13.63 -7.98
CA SER A 77 24.15 13.67 -6.56
C SER A 77 24.47 15.06 -6.01
N ALA A 78 23.64 16.04 -6.33
CA ALA A 78 23.65 17.30 -5.63
C ALA A 78 22.97 17.09 -4.26
N VAL A 79 23.68 16.48 -3.32
CA VAL A 79 23.31 16.61 -1.90
C VAL A 79 23.85 17.97 -1.50
N ALA A 80 23.01 19.00 -1.51
CA ALA A 80 23.36 20.28 -0.92
C ALA A 80 23.67 20.02 0.55
N GLY A 81 24.94 20.19 0.95
CA GLY A 81 25.33 20.03 2.35
C GLY A 81 24.58 21.04 3.21
N LEU A 82 24.00 20.57 4.31
CA LEU A 82 23.32 21.44 5.26
C LEU A 82 24.36 22.19 6.09
N SER A 83 24.27 23.52 6.17
CA SER A 83 25.18 24.30 7.01
C SER A 83 24.69 24.35 8.45
N CYS A 84 25.61 24.59 9.40
CA CYS A 84 25.21 24.84 10.80
C CYS A 84 24.29 26.07 10.93
N GLY A 85 24.38 27.02 9.98
CA GLY A 85 23.46 28.16 9.90
C GLY A 85 22.03 27.74 9.55
N ASP A 86 21.86 26.77 8.65
CA ASP A 86 20.54 26.24 8.27
C ASP A 86 19.89 25.49 9.43
N VAL A 87 20.68 24.75 10.23
CA VAL A 87 20.19 24.10 11.46
C VAL A 87 19.72 25.14 12.47
N LYS A 88 20.49 26.22 12.66
CA LYS A 88 20.15 27.31 13.60
C LYS A 88 18.86 28.03 13.18
N GLU A 89 18.70 28.33 11.90
CA GLU A 89 17.49 29.00 11.38
C GLU A 89 16.25 28.11 11.48
N PHE A 90 16.39 26.81 11.18
CA PHE A 90 15.32 25.83 11.36
C PHE A 90 14.87 25.73 12.82
N TYR A 91 15.81 25.68 13.77
CA TYR A 91 15.54 25.62 15.20
C TYR A 91 14.76 26.84 15.70
N LYS A 92 15.13 28.04 15.23
CA LYS A 92 14.43 29.29 15.56
C LYS A 92 13.04 29.37 14.91
N THR A 93 12.93 29.07 13.62
CA THR A 93 11.68 29.15 12.87
C THR A 93 10.61 28.22 13.44
N ASN A 94 11.00 27.04 13.91
CA ASN A 94 10.09 26.09 14.53
C ASN A 94 9.84 26.35 16.02
N GLN A 95 10.29 27.49 16.56
CA GLN A 95 10.07 27.89 17.96
C GLN A 95 10.54 26.82 18.96
N CYS A 96 11.67 26.19 18.68
CA CYS A 96 12.24 25.17 19.57
C CYS A 96 12.93 25.77 20.80
N CYS A 97 13.20 27.08 20.78
CA CYS A 97 13.76 27.84 21.89
C CYS A 97 12.90 27.74 23.16
N GLY A 98 13.47 27.17 24.22
CA GLY A 98 12.78 26.93 25.49
C GLY A 98 11.73 25.81 25.45
N SER A 99 11.67 25.05 24.35
CA SER A 99 10.69 23.97 24.14
C SER A 99 11.37 22.71 23.61
N ALA A 100 12.35 22.19 24.37
CA ALA A 100 13.20 21.07 23.96
C ALA A 100 12.45 19.75 23.68
N THR A 101 11.23 19.60 24.20
CA THR A 101 10.38 18.40 23.98
C THR A 101 9.33 18.58 22.89
N LYS A 102 9.38 19.68 22.12
CA LYS A 102 8.44 19.93 21.03
C LYS A 102 8.73 18.98 19.87
N GLU A 103 7.77 18.13 19.53
CA GLU A 103 7.86 17.28 18.34
C GLU A 103 7.74 18.11 17.07
N LEU A 104 8.61 17.84 16.09
CA LEU A 104 8.63 18.49 14.79
C LEU A 104 8.26 17.47 13.72
N GLY A 105 7.40 17.88 12.77
CA GLY A 105 6.92 17.01 11.71
C GLY A 105 7.92 16.77 10.56
N THR A 106 9.00 17.54 10.49
CA THR A 106 10.05 17.44 9.46
C THR A 106 11.39 17.92 10.02
N TYR A 107 12.51 17.54 9.40
CA TYR A 107 13.86 18.02 9.75
C TYR A 107 14.50 18.73 8.54
N PRO A 108 15.41 19.70 8.75
CA PRO A 108 16.01 20.46 7.67
C PRO A 108 16.88 19.53 6.82
N GLY A 109 16.72 19.61 5.49
CA GLY A 109 17.39 18.71 4.55
C GLY A 109 16.78 17.32 4.47
N ALA A 110 15.63 17.05 5.10
CA ALA A 110 14.83 15.89 4.75
C ALA A 110 14.62 15.93 3.22
N PRO A 111 15.00 14.88 2.47
CA PRO A 111 14.72 14.84 1.05
C PRO A 111 13.21 15.08 0.92
N THR A 112 12.81 16.16 0.25
CA THR A 112 11.41 16.35 -0.12
C THR A 112 11.02 15.09 -0.84
N CYS A 113 10.17 14.27 -0.23
CA CYS A 113 9.69 13.07 -0.89
C CYS A 113 9.13 13.54 -2.24
N PRO A 114 9.71 13.12 -3.38
CA PRO A 114 9.27 13.62 -4.68
C PRO A 114 7.84 13.14 -5.00
N TYR A 115 7.30 12.26 -4.16
CA TYR A 115 5.95 11.73 -4.23
C TYR A 115 5.01 12.55 -3.37
N ASN A 116 4.01 13.13 -4.04
CA ASN A 116 2.88 13.76 -3.37
C ASN A 116 1.85 12.69 -2.99
N PHE A 117 1.78 12.33 -1.70
CA PHE A 117 0.75 11.43 -1.17
C PHE A 117 -0.58 12.14 -0.88
N GLN A 118 -0.68 13.44 -1.18
CA GLN A 118 -1.94 14.15 -1.12
C GLN A 118 -2.91 13.58 -2.16
N LYS A 119 -4.13 13.31 -1.71
CA LYS A 119 -5.20 12.82 -2.57
C LYS A 119 -5.43 13.79 -3.74
N PRO A 120 -5.28 13.34 -5.00
CA PRO A 120 -5.45 14.21 -6.16
C PRO A 120 -6.92 14.53 -6.43
N ALA A 121 -7.16 15.61 -7.17
CA ALA A 121 -8.43 15.79 -7.84
C ALA A 121 -8.68 14.67 -8.86
N CYS A 122 -9.91 14.20 -8.99
CA CYS A 122 -10.26 13.09 -9.89
C CYS A 122 -9.95 13.35 -11.37
N SER A 123 -9.98 14.62 -11.80
CA SER A 123 -9.55 15.03 -13.14
C SER A 123 -8.08 14.69 -13.43
N MET A 124 -7.23 14.73 -12.39
CA MET A 124 -5.78 14.49 -12.47
C MET A 124 -5.38 13.06 -12.08
N ALA A 125 -6.29 12.29 -11.48
CA ALA A 125 -6.06 10.91 -11.08
C ALA A 125 -6.10 9.93 -12.28
N GLY A 126 -5.49 8.76 -12.08
CA GLY A 126 -5.69 7.60 -12.93
C GLY A 126 -7.12 7.03 -12.82
N PRO A 127 -7.41 5.90 -13.46
CA PRO A 127 -8.68 5.20 -13.27
C PRO A 127 -8.97 4.95 -11.79
N GLN A 128 -10.24 4.98 -11.42
CA GLN A 128 -10.71 4.88 -10.04
C GLN A 128 -11.68 3.72 -9.86
N THR A 129 -11.80 3.28 -8.61
CA THR A 129 -12.67 2.20 -8.14
C THR A 129 -13.56 2.71 -7.00
N PRO A 130 -14.81 2.24 -6.83
CA PRO A 130 -15.49 1.18 -7.59
C PRO A 130 -16.22 1.65 -8.85
N ARG A 131 -16.44 0.72 -9.77
CA ARG A 131 -17.14 0.96 -11.05
C ARG A 131 -18.40 0.11 -11.20
N ASP A 132 -19.27 0.55 -12.10
CA ASP A 132 -20.39 -0.25 -12.59
C ASP A 132 -19.87 -1.34 -13.55
N LEU A 133 -20.18 -2.61 -13.24
CA LEU A 133 -19.83 -3.81 -13.98
C LEU A 133 -21.03 -4.40 -14.75
N THR A 134 -22.18 -3.71 -14.75
CA THR A 134 -23.34 -4.09 -15.57
C THR A 134 -23.02 -4.02 -17.07
N ALA A 135 -23.83 -4.72 -17.88
CA ALA A 135 -23.61 -4.74 -19.31
C ALA A 135 -23.71 -3.32 -19.90
N ASN A 136 -22.72 -2.96 -20.73
CA ASN A 136 -22.60 -1.64 -21.37
C ASN A 136 -22.25 -0.47 -20.44
N ALA A 137 -21.89 -0.72 -19.17
CA ALA A 137 -21.34 0.31 -18.30
C ALA A 137 -20.08 0.94 -18.93
N LEU A 138 -20.11 2.25 -19.13
CA LEU A 138 -19.04 3.01 -19.78
C LEU A 138 -18.03 3.54 -18.77
N GLY A 139 -16.84 3.84 -19.28
CA GLY A 139 -15.84 4.65 -18.58
C GLY A 139 -15.02 5.45 -19.59
N ASP A 140 -14.30 6.47 -19.11
CA ASP A 140 -13.56 7.39 -20.00
C ASP A 140 -12.04 7.36 -19.78
N LYS A 141 -11.54 6.79 -18.67
CA LYS A 141 -10.10 6.77 -18.37
C LYS A 141 -9.39 5.62 -19.09
N VAL A 142 -8.22 5.94 -19.64
CA VAL A 142 -7.28 4.95 -20.18
C VAL A 142 -6.27 4.60 -19.07
N PRO A 143 -6.05 3.32 -18.77
CA PRO A 143 -5.10 2.92 -17.74
C PRO A 143 -3.67 3.19 -18.19
N LYS A 144 -2.79 3.54 -17.24
CA LYS A 144 -1.37 3.82 -17.51
C LYS A 144 -0.45 2.61 -17.24
N ALA A 145 -0.98 1.58 -16.60
CA ALA A 145 -0.31 0.33 -16.30
C ALA A 145 -1.14 -0.83 -16.83
N ILE A 146 -0.46 -1.95 -17.09
CA ILE A 146 -1.12 -3.20 -17.49
C ILE A 146 -1.80 -3.80 -16.26
N THR A 147 -3.02 -4.29 -16.46
CA THR A 147 -3.76 -5.08 -15.48
C THR A 147 -3.07 -6.43 -15.28
N LEU A 148 -2.78 -6.80 -14.03
CA LEU A 148 -2.14 -8.09 -13.73
C LEU A 148 -3.12 -9.24 -13.91
N THR A 149 -2.62 -10.35 -14.45
CA THR A 149 -3.39 -11.59 -14.64
C THR A 149 -3.63 -12.31 -13.32
N ASP A 150 -4.51 -13.32 -13.30
CA ASP A 150 -4.77 -14.13 -12.10
C ASP A 150 -3.49 -14.84 -11.63
N ALA A 151 -2.73 -15.43 -12.56
CA ALA A 151 -1.44 -16.06 -12.26
C ALA A 151 -0.41 -15.08 -11.67
N GLN A 152 -0.40 -13.83 -12.12
CA GLN A 152 0.49 -12.80 -11.56
C GLN A 152 0.04 -12.38 -10.16
N ALA A 153 -1.27 -12.22 -9.93
CA ALA A 153 -1.80 -11.93 -8.60
C ALA A 153 -1.47 -13.02 -7.59
N ASN A 154 -1.66 -14.29 -7.97
CA ASN A 154 -1.35 -15.45 -7.14
C ASN A 154 0.15 -15.65 -6.88
N SER A 155 1.03 -14.93 -7.59
CA SER A 155 2.47 -14.89 -7.32
C SER A 155 2.89 -13.81 -6.32
N LEU A 156 1.97 -12.92 -5.94
CA LEU A 156 2.19 -11.88 -4.96
C LEU A 156 1.72 -12.37 -3.58
N PRO A 157 2.46 -12.06 -2.49
CA PRO A 157 2.01 -12.36 -1.14
C PRO A 157 0.63 -11.75 -0.84
N LEU A 158 -0.24 -12.53 -0.21
CA LEU A 158 -1.47 -12.04 0.40
C LEU A 158 -1.11 -11.27 1.66
N VAL A 159 -1.44 -9.97 1.70
CA VAL A 159 -0.97 -9.04 2.75
C VAL A 159 -2.06 -8.48 3.65
N ASN A 160 -3.31 -8.56 3.21
CA ASN A 160 -4.44 -8.15 4.02
C ASN A 160 -5.72 -8.83 3.51
N VAL A 161 -6.63 -9.12 4.43
CA VAL A 161 -8.01 -9.50 4.15
C VAL A 161 -8.90 -8.59 4.97
N HIS A 162 -9.86 -7.94 4.33
CA HIS A 162 -10.87 -7.14 5.02
C HIS A 162 -12.18 -7.20 4.23
N PHE A 163 -13.25 -6.65 4.80
CA PHE A 163 -14.55 -6.69 4.13
C PHE A 163 -15.33 -5.39 4.31
N HIS A 164 -16.16 -5.09 3.32
CA HIS A 164 -17.04 -3.93 3.29
C HIS A 164 -18.50 -4.34 3.48
N LEU A 165 -19.31 -3.49 4.09
CA LEU A 165 -20.77 -3.69 4.16
C LEU A 165 -21.38 -3.40 2.78
N GLY A 166 -21.82 -4.44 2.08
CA GLY A 166 -22.27 -4.37 0.69
C GLY A 166 -21.12 -4.35 -0.31
N ALA A 167 -21.44 -4.61 -1.56
CA ALA A 167 -20.49 -4.50 -2.65
C ALA A 167 -20.17 -3.04 -2.96
N GLU A 168 -18.89 -2.71 -3.01
CA GLU A 168 -18.44 -1.42 -3.52
C GLU A 168 -18.71 -1.33 -5.03
N HIS A 169 -18.48 -2.44 -5.74
CA HIS A 169 -18.84 -2.58 -7.14
C HIS A 169 -20.34 -2.75 -7.32
N LYS A 170 -20.83 -2.40 -8.51
CA LYS A 170 -22.20 -2.73 -8.93
C LYS A 170 -22.16 -3.80 -10.02
N SER A 171 -22.98 -4.83 -9.93
CA SER A 171 -23.16 -5.82 -10.99
C SER A 171 -24.63 -6.15 -11.19
N GLU A 172 -24.95 -6.98 -12.19
CA GLU A 172 -26.32 -7.50 -12.35
C GLU A 172 -26.76 -8.35 -11.14
N ALA A 173 -25.82 -9.01 -10.44
CA ALA A 173 -26.13 -9.89 -9.30
C ALA A 173 -26.22 -9.13 -7.96
N TYR A 174 -25.59 -7.97 -7.85
CA TYR A 174 -25.62 -7.08 -6.68
C TYR A 174 -25.78 -5.63 -7.14
N SER A 175 -27.03 -5.18 -7.22
CA SER A 175 -27.41 -3.85 -7.72
C SER A 175 -28.46 -3.15 -6.87
N ASP A 176 -28.80 -3.69 -5.70
CA ASP A 176 -29.73 -3.03 -4.80
C ASP A 176 -29.02 -1.94 -3.98
N GLY A 177 -29.26 -0.69 -4.36
CA GLY A 177 -28.67 0.49 -3.71
C GLY A 177 -29.49 1.04 -2.55
N THR A 178 -30.62 0.42 -2.19
CA THR A 178 -31.62 0.97 -1.25
C THR A 178 -31.01 1.40 0.08
N ASP A 179 -30.12 0.56 0.64
CA ASP A 179 -29.45 0.84 1.91
C ASP A 179 -28.47 2.03 1.80
N SER A 180 -27.70 2.07 0.70
CA SER A 180 -26.75 3.16 0.44
C SER A 180 -27.45 4.49 0.18
N ASP A 181 -28.56 4.50 -0.58
CA ASP A 181 -29.38 5.68 -0.85
C ASP A 181 -30.04 6.22 0.43
N ALA A 182 -30.48 5.32 1.31
CA ALA A 182 -31.04 5.74 2.59
C ALA A 182 -29.98 6.36 3.51
N PHE A 183 -28.78 5.76 3.57
CA PHE A 183 -27.64 6.30 4.30
C PHE A 183 -27.26 7.70 3.80
N ASP A 184 -27.09 7.86 2.49
CA ASP A 184 -26.68 9.12 1.86
C ASP A 184 -27.75 10.21 1.99
N ALA A 185 -29.04 9.85 2.05
CA ALA A 185 -30.14 10.77 2.34
C ALA A 185 -30.22 11.19 3.82
N GLY A 186 -29.31 10.72 4.69
CA GLY A 186 -29.36 10.95 6.13
C GLY A 186 -30.54 10.26 6.82
N ARG A 187 -31.23 9.35 6.12
CA ARG A 187 -32.32 8.55 6.68
C ARG A 187 -31.69 7.35 7.35
N ARG A 188 -31.50 7.43 8.67
CA ARG A 188 -31.17 6.25 9.47
C ARG A 188 -32.32 5.25 9.38
N LEU A 189 -32.22 4.27 8.49
CA LEU A 189 -32.99 3.03 8.63
C LEU A 189 -32.62 2.46 10.00
N ALA A 190 -33.56 1.76 10.66
CA ALA A 190 -33.43 1.32 12.05
C ALA A 190 -32.20 0.41 12.33
N THR A 191 -31.43 0.05 11.30
CA THR A 191 -30.19 -0.74 11.33
C THR A 191 -28.95 -0.03 10.75
N THR A 192 -29.01 1.24 10.32
CA THR A 192 -27.85 1.90 9.67
C THR A 192 -26.71 2.09 10.66
N GLY A 193 -25.60 1.41 10.40
CA GLY A 193 -24.35 1.61 11.11
C GLY A 193 -23.71 2.95 10.94
N THR A 194 -22.56 3.03 11.58
CA THR A 194 -21.59 4.11 11.39
C THR A 194 -20.94 4.08 10.02
N VAL A 195 -21.07 2.98 9.27
CA VAL A 195 -20.44 2.78 7.95
C VAL A 195 -21.47 2.87 6.83
N ARG A 196 -21.04 3.45 5.70
CA ARG A 196 -21.86 3.58 4.49
C ARG A 196 -22.02 2.21 3.82
N PRO A 197 -23.24 1.69 3.61
CA PRO A 197 -23.44 0.46 2.85
C PRO A 197 -23.15 0.64 1.35
N GLY A 198 -22.76 -0.44 0.69
CA GLY A 198 -22.65 -0.57 -0.76
C GLY A 198 -23.91 -1.15 -1.41
N TRP A 199 -23.72 -1.77 -2.57
CA TRP A 199 -24.75 -2.48 -3.32
C TRP A 199 -25.02 -3.84 -2.69
N MET A 200 -26.30 -4.14 -2.44
CA MET A 200 -26.71 -5.38 -1.80
C MET A 200 -27.08 -6.45 -2.83
N CYS A 201 -26.86 -7.70 -2.45
CA CYS A 201 -27.46 -8.85 -3.12
C CYS A 201 -28.99 -8.85 -2.91
N PRO A 202 -29.76 -9.37 -3.87
CA PRO A 202 -31.21 -9.43 -3.74
C PRO A 202 -31.63 -10.32 -2.56
N THR A 203 -32.60 -9.86 -1.78
CA THR A 203 -33.17 -10.61 -0.65
C THR A 203 -34.56 -11.16 -0.93
N SER A 204 -35.15 -10.83 -2.09
CA SER A 204 -36.54 -11.17 -2.43
C SER A 204 -36.84 -12.67 -2.50
N SER A 205 -35.82 -13.50 -2.68
CA SER A 205 -35.93 -14.97 -2.71
C SER A 205 -35.73 -15.62 -1.33
N LEU A 206 -35.34 -14.84 -0.31
CA LEU A 206 -35.04 -15.35 1.03
C LEU A 206 -36.30 -15.43 1.89
N ASN A 207 -36.44 -16.51 2.66
CA ASN A 207 -37.53 -16.69 3.60
C ASN A 207 -37.15 -16.29 5.04
N SER A 208 -38.12 -16.28 5.95
CA SER A 208 -37.91 -15.88 7.35
C SER A 208 -36.93 -16.77 8.11
N THR A 209 -36.82 -18.06 7.76
CA THR A 209 -35.86 -18.98 8.39
C THR A 209 -34.44 -18.65 7.94
N GLN A 210 -34.27 -18.38 6.65
CA GLN A 210 -33.00 -17.96 6.05
C GLN A 210 -32.50 -16.63 6.64
N LEU A 211 -33.43 -15.73 7.00
CA LEU A 211 -33.16 -14.41 7.57
C LEU A 211 -33.14 -14.37 9.11
N GLN A 212 -33.14 -15.52 9.79
CA GLN A 212 -33.05 -15.53 11.25
C GLN A 212 -31.74 -14.91 11.74
N ALA A 213 -31.81 -14.11 12.81
CA ALA A 213 -30.63 -13.48 13.39
C ALA A 213 -29.64 -14.53 13.91
N TYR A 214 -28.35 -14.28 13.68
CA TYR A 214 -27.24 -15.06 14.19
C TYR A 214 -26.43 -14.20 15.16
N THR A 215 -25.90 -14.81 16.23
CA THR A 215 -25.02 -14.11 17.19
C THR A 215 -23.57 -14.40 16.83
N PHE A 216 -22.93 -13.45 16.14
CA PHE A 216 -21.50 -13.51 15.82
C PHE A 216 -20.66 -13.42 17.09
N GLN A 217 -19.68 -14.30 17.21
CA GLN A 217 -18.75 -14.37 18.36
C GLN A 217 -17.44 -13.65 18.06
N TYR A 218 -17.00 -13.69 16.81
CA TYR A 218 -15.68 -13.21 16.39
C TYR A 218 -15.77 -11.96 15.52
N CYS A 219 -16.73 -11.92 14.59
CA CYS A 219 -16.97 -10.71 13.83
C CYS A 219 -17.50 -9.59 14.73
N LYS A 220 -16.90 -8.41 14.59
CA LYS A 220 -17.23 -7.19 15.32
C LYS A 220 -18.09 -6.27 14.44
N GLY A 221 -18.67 -5.24 15.07
CA GLY A 221 -19.47 -4.25 14.35
C GLY A 221 -20.79 -4.80 13.83
N GLN A 222 -21.23 -4.32 12.67
CA GLN A 222 -22.55 -4.64 12.11
C GLN A 222 -22.47 -5.75 11.06
N VAL A 223 -22.18 -6.95 11.52
CA VAL A 223 -22.35 -8.15 10.70
C VAL A 223 -23.73 -8.75 11.01
N GLU A 224 -24.57 -8.80 9.98
CA GLU A 224 -25.96 -9.19 10.02
C GLU A 224 -26.30 -10.22 8.94
N VAL A 225 -27.14 -11.19 9.31
CA VAL A 225 -27.75 -12.13 8.36
C VAL A 225 -28.68 -11.39 7.40
N GLY A 226 -28.66 -11.77 6.13
CA GLY A 226 -29.47 -11.18 5.05
C GLY A 226 -28.78 -10.02 4.34
N LYS A 227 -27.71 -9.46 4.93
CA LYS A 227 -26.84 -8.48 4.27
C LYS A 227 -25.75 -9.18 3.47
N SER A 228 -25.19 -8.45 2.52
CA SER A 228 -24.03 -8.87 1.75
C SER A 228 -22.79 -8.06 2.10
N TYR A 229 -21.63 -8.66 1.90
CA TYR A 229 -20.32 -8.09 2.19
C TYR A 229 -19.39 -8.37 1.03
N GLU A 230 -18.58 -7.39 0.62
CA GLU A 230 -17.49 -7.61 -0.32
C GLU A 230 -16.20 -7.82 0.46
N ILE A 231 -15.65 -9.03 0.38
CA ILE A 231 -14.34 -9.36 0.95
C ILE A 231 -13.28 -8.98 -0.07
N HIS A 232 -12.25 -8.29 0.40
CA HIS A 232 -11.05 -7.94 -0.36
C HIS A 232 -9.88 -8.79 0.10
N TYR A 233 -9.35 -9.61 -0.81
CA TYR A 233 -8.09 -10.30 -0.64
C TYR A 233 -7.01 -9.46 -1.33
N VAL A 234 -6.16 -8.82 -0.53
CA VAL A 234 -5.18 -7.83 -1.00
C VAL A 234 -3.83 -8.50 -1.16
N HIS A 235 -3.33 -8.57 -2.39
CA HIS A 235 -2.01 -9.08 -2.71
C HIS A 235 -1.06 -7.94 -3.04
N SER A 236 0.18 -7.99 -2.55
CA SER A 236 1.17 -6.93 -2.81
C SER A 236 2.59 -7.44 -2.92
N SER A 237 3.35 -6.90 -3.88
CA SER A 237 4.80 -7.09 -3.98
C SER A 237 5.58 -6.48 -2.81
N ALA A 238 4.93 -5.63 -2.00
CA ALA A 238 5.49 -5.13 -0.73
C ALA A 238 5.28 -6.08 0.44
N GLY A 239 4.57 -7.20 0.27
CA GLY A 239 4.48 -8.26 1.28
C GLY A 239 5.75 -9.08 1.40
N MET A 240 5.88 -9.80 2.51
CA MET A 240 6.88 -10.84 2.72
C MET A 240 6.29 -12.19 2.27
N ASP A 241 7.08 -13.00 1.55
CA ASP A 241 6.72 -14.40 1.28
C ASP A 241 7.10 -15.27 2.50
N ALA A 242 6.37 -16.35 2.73
CA ALA A 242 6.64 -17.32 3.80
C ALA A 242 8.06 -17.92 3.70
N ASN A 243 8.67 -17.91 2.51
CA ASN A 243 10.03 -18.40 2.27
C ASN A 243 11.13 -17.33 2.47
N ASP A 244 10.78 -16.07 2.75
CA ASP A 244 11.72 -14.94 2.77
C ASP A 244 12.26 -14.63 4.19
N THR A 245 12.10 -15.52 5.18
CA THR A 245 12.56 -15.26 6.56
C THR A 245 13.18 -16.45 7.29
N ASP A 246 14.26 -16.17 8.05
CA ASP A 246 14.75 -16.99 9.18
C ASP A 246 13.91 -16.72 10.47
N ASP A 247 12.81 -15.96 10.37
CA ASP A 247 11.94 -15.57 11.47
C ASP A 247 10.55 -16.21 11.28
N VAL A 248 10.26 -17.21 12.12
CA VAL A 248 9.01 -17.98 12.15
C VAL A 248 7.76 -17.17 12.52
N ASN A 249 7.85 -15.84 12.66
CA ASN A 249 6.72 -14.93 12.93
C ASN A 249 6.51 -13.85 11.85
N ALA A 250 7.09 -13.97 10.66
CA ALA A 250 6.88 -13.02 9.58
C ALA A 250 5.52 -13.24 8.89
N ASP A 251 4.45 -12.92 9.61
CA ASP A 251 3.10 -12.99 9.09
C ASP A 251 2.89 -11.95 7.98
N SER A 252 2.47 -12.41 6.80
CA SER A 252 2.22 -11.55 5.63
C SER A 252 0.93 -10.74 5.80
N LEU A 253 -0.07 -11.32 6.48
CA LEU A 253 -1.38 -10.72 6.72
C LEU A 253 -1.35 -9.79 7.93
N SER A 254 -1.81 -8.56 7.74
CA SER A 254 -1.84 -7.54 8.80
C SER A 254 -3.07 -6.64 8.69
N ASP A 255 -3.44 -5.99 9.78
CA ASP A 255 -4.51 -4.98 9.80
C ASP A 255 -4.15 -3.78 8.90
N GLY A 256 -5.13 -3.36 8.10
CA GLY A 256 -5.04 -2.18 7.24
C GLY A 256 -4.11 -2.32 6.03
N LEU A 257 -4.14 -1.31 5.15
CA LEU A 257 -3.42 -1.34 3.86
C LEU A 257 -1.96 -0.84 3.95
N GLY A 258 -1.45 -0.57 5.15
CA GLY A 258 -0.10 -0.03 5.35
C GLY A 258 0.99 -0.95 4.80
N GLY A 259 0.89 -2.25 5.08
CA GLY A 259 1.80 -3.27 4.55
C GLY A 259 1.73 -3.40 3.04
N ALA A 260 0.53 -3.29 2.45
CA ALA A 260 0.34 -3.37 1.00
C ALA A 260 1.00 -2.20 0.24
N ALA A 261 0.93 -0.99 0.79
CA ALA A 261 1.45 0.21 0.14
C ALA A 261 2.93 0.49 0.45
N ASN A 262 3.43 0.10 1.63
CA ASN A 262 4.75 0.53 2.12
C ASN A 262 5.59 -0.57 2.81
N GLY A 263 5.13 -1.83 2.86
CA GLY A 263 5.73 -2.90 3.68
C GLY A 263 7.23 -3.16 3.49
N ARG A 264 7.81 -2.71 2.37
CA ARG A 264 9.25 -2.87 2.05
C ARG A 264 9.95 -1.56 1.65
N GLY A 265 9.33 -0.41 1.88
CA GLY A 265 9.82 0.88 1.34
C GLY A 265 9.90 0.91 -0.19
N LEU A 266 9.19 0.00 -0.86
CA LEU A 266 9.11 -0.07 -2.31
C LEU A 266 8.34 1.12 -2.85
N LEU A 267 8.91 1.79 -3.85
CA LEU A 267 8.23 2.84 -4.57
C LEU A 267 7.32 2.20 -5.62
N ASN A 268 6.00 2.43 -5.51
CA ASN A 268 4.95 1.90 -6.39
C ASN A 268 4.89 0.35 -6.40
N PRO A 269 4.50 -0.29 -5.28
CA PRO A 269 4.29 -1.73 -5.28
C PRO A 269 3.20 -2.15 -6.27
N MET A 270 3.34 -3.37 -6.80
CA MET A 270 2.26 -4.03 -7.53
C MET A 270 1.22 -4.49 -6.51
N ILE A 271 0.01 -3.94 -6.59
CA ILE A 271 -1.10 -4.32 -5.71
C ILE A 271 -2.24 -4.85 -6.56
N VAL A 272 -2.74 -6.03 -6.16
CA VAL A 272 -3.96 -6.63 -6.70
C VAL A 272 -4.97 -6.75 -5.56
N VAL A 273 -6.23 -6.39 -5.82
CA VAL A 273 -7.33 -6.67 -4.91
C VAL A 273 -8.30 -7.60 -5.62
N GLN A 274 -8.53 -8.75 -5.00
CA GLN A 274 -9.54 -9.73 -5.38
C GLN A 274 -10.79 -9.49 -4.54
N GLY A 275 -11.85 -8.98 -5.18
CA GLY A 275 -13.12 -8.64 -4.55
C GLY A 275 -14.17 -9.72 -4.80
N GLN A 276 -14.70 -10.33 -3.74
CA GLN A 276 -15.74 -11.35 -3.82
C GLN A 276 -16.91 -11.03 -2.88
N ILE A 277 -18.13 -11.22 -3.36
CA ILE A 277 -19.35 -10.78 -2.68
C ILE A 277 -20.04 -11.98 -2.02
N PHE A 278 -20.31 -11.86 -0.73
CA PHE A 278 -20.96 -12.88 0.10
C PHE A 278 -22.20 -12.33 0.79
N GLN A 279 -23.36 -12.93 0.53
CA GLN A 279 -24.60 -12.74 1.28
C GLN A 279 -24.68 -13.76 2.41
N ILE A 280 -24.80 -13.29 3.64
CA ILE A 280 -24.90 -14.18 4.81
C ILE A 280 -26.33 -14.69 4.92
N VAL A 281 -26.54 -16.00 4.85
CA VAL A 281 -27.87 -16.62 4.85
C VAL A 281 -27.85 -17.93 5.64
N ASN A 282 -28.82 -18.15 6.54
CA ASN A 282 -28.93 -19.44 7.24
C ASN A 282 -29.26 -20.57 6.26
N GLY A 283 -28.56 -21.71 6.39
CA GLY A 283 -28.73 -22.88 5.53
C GLY A 283 -28.06 -22.77 4.16
N ALA A 284 -27.27 -21.71 3.92
CA ALA A 284 -26.36 -21.63 2.79
C ALA A 284 -25.13 -22.55 2.98
N ALA A 285 -24.27 -22.61 1.96
CA ALA A 285 -23.08 -23.45 2.00
C ALA A 285 -22.14 -23.03 3.15
N THR A 286 -21.58 -24.02 3.82
CA THR A 286 -20.48 -23.83 4.78
C THR A 286 -19.16 -23.84 4.01
N VAL A 287 -18.37 -22.80 4.20
CA VAL A 287 -17.01 -22.62 3.72
C VAL A 287 -16.09 -22.54 4.93
N ASP A 288 -15.18 -23.50 5.08
CA ASP A 288 -14.30 -23.58 6.25
C ASP A 288 -13.13 -22.58 6.17
N ASP A 289 -12.71 -22.21 4.96
CA ASP A 289 -11.57 -21.33 4.71
C ASP A 289 -11.95 -20.12 3.84
N MET A 290 -12.77 -19.25 4.42
CA MET A 290 -13.12 -17.99 3.77
C MET A 290 -11.94 -17.00 3.72
N LEU A 291 -10.90 -17.20 4.52
CA LEU A 291 -9.68 -16.38 4.48
C LEU A 291 -8.95 -16.54 3.15
N HIS A 292 -9.05 -17.71 2.53
CA HIS A 292 -8.63 -17.96 1.15
C HIS A 292 -9.81 -18.11 0.19
N GLY A 293 -10.91 -17.38 0.46
CA GLY A 293 -12.20 -17.47 -0.25
C GLY A 293 -12.07 -17.42 -1.77
N TRP A 294 -11.22 -16.54 -2.30
CA TRP A 294 -10.95 -16.46 -3.74
C TRP A 294 -10.51 -17.81 -4.34
N THR A 295 -9.78 -18.64 -3.62
CA THR A 295 -9.31 -19.94 -4.13
C THR A 295 -10.27 -21.10 -3.87
N VAL A 296 -11.16 -20.96 -2.88
CA VAL A 296 -12.05 -22.06 -2.44
C VAL A 296 -13.50 -21.87 -2.89
N VAL A 297 -13.92 -20.64 -3.19
CA VAL A 297 -15.25 -20.30 -3.72
C VAL A 297 -15.11 -19.90 -5.18
N GLY A 298 -15.92 -20.50 -6.04
CA GLY A 298 -15.84 -20.29 -7.49
C GLY A 298 -16.08 -18.83 -7.90
N HIS A 299 -15.21 -18.30 -8.74
CA HIS A 299 -15.21 -16.91 -9.21
C HIS A 299 -15.22 -16.86 -10.76
N THR A 300 -16.03 -17.71 -11.39
CA THR A 300 -15.99 -17.94 -12.85
C THR A 300 -16.49 -16.76 -13.69
N ASP A 301 -17.37 -15.91 -13.16
CA ASP A 301 -17.79 -14.65 -13.79
C ASP A 301 -16.99 -13.47 -13.21
N SER A 302 -15.66 -13.56 -13.29
CA SER A 302 -14.78 -12.50 -12.83
C SER A 302 -14.22 -11.66 -13.96
N VAL A 303 -13.99 -10.40 -13.66
CA VAL A 303 -13.31 -9.45 -14.55
C VAL A 303 -12.04 -8.95 -13.90
N MET A 304 -11.08 -8.54 -14.73
CA MET A 304 -9.90 -7.81 -14.28
C MET A 304 -9.80 -6.43 -14.95
N TYR A 305 -9.39 -5.42 -14.18
CA TYR A 305 -9.19 -4.07 -14.69
C TYR A 305 -8.28 -3.22 -13.78
N SER A 306 -7.76 -2.11 -14.29
CA SER A 306 -6.98 -1.15 -13.49
C SER A 306 -7.88 -0.07 -12.88
N GLY A 307 -7.69 0.20 -11.59
CA GLY A 307 -8.43 1.17 -10.80
C GLY A 307 -7.59 1.75 -9.67
N SER A 308 -8.23 1.99 -8.52
CA SER A 308 -7.59 2.62 -7.36
C SER A 308 -7.94 1.92 -6.05
N THR A 309 -7.37 2.37 -4.93
CA THR A 309 -7.94 2.02 -3.62
C THR A 309 -9.33 2.64 -3.49
N THR A 310 -10.14 2.02 -2.65
CA THR A 310 -11.50 2.44 -2.32
C THR A 310 -11.56 3.01 -0.91
N GLY A 311 -12.77 3.11 -0.34
CA GLY A 311 -13.01 3.70 0.97
C GLY A 311 -13.73 5.05 0.91
N THR A 312 -14.52 5.30 1.95
CA THR A 312 -15.41 6.46 2.09
C THR A 312 -14.70 7.81 2.21
N SER A 313 -13.37 7.79 2.33
CA SER A 313 -12.54 9.00 2.34
C SER A 313 -12.21 9.53 0.94
N HIS A 314 -12.76 8.91 -0.11
CA HIS A 314 -12.66 9.30 -1.51
C HIS A 314 -14.06 9.49 -2.11
N ASP A 315 -14.18 10.41 -3.06
CA ASP A 315 -15.43 10.71 -3.77
C ASP A 315 -15.15 11.08 -5.24
N ASN A 316 -16.10 11.71 -5.93
CA ASN A 316 -15.96 12.17 -7.33
C ASN A 316 -15.22 13.53 -7.46
N SER A 317 -14.66 14.05 -6.37
CA SER A 317 -13.82 15.24 -6.32
C SER A 317 -12.40 14.91 -5.84
N VAL A 318 -12.28 14.14 -4.75
CA VAL A 318 -11.03 13.74 -4.09
C VAL A 318 -10.80 12.25 -4.34
N CYS A 319 -9.86 11.94 -5.22
CA CYS A 319 -9.61 10.59 -5.69
C CYS A 319 -8.43 9.92 -4.96
N SER A 320 -8.33 8.60 -5.09
CA SER A 320 -7.21 7.85 -4.55
C SER A 320 -5.95 8.09 -5.39
N PRO A 321 -4.78 8.29 -4.74
CA PRO A 321 -3.50 8.40 -5.44
C PRO A 321 -2.94 7.05 -5.90
N TYR A 322 -3.48 5.93 -5.43
CA TYR A 322 -2.93 4.59 -5.68
C TYR A 322 -3.49 3.98 -6.96
N ALA A 323 -2.63 3.29 -7.73
CA ALA A 323 -3.02 2.49 -8.87
C ALA A 323 -3.09 1.02 -8.44
N ILE A 324 -4.26 0.41 -8.62
CA ILE A 324 -4.57 -0.95 -8.15
C ILE A 324 -5.04 -1.79 -9.34
N THR A 325 -4.63 -3.06 -9.41
CA THR A 325 -5.32 -4.04 -10.25
C THR A 325 -6.48 -4.63 -9.47
N TRP A 326 -7.67 -4.61 -10.05
CA TRP A 326 -8.86 -5.20 -9.47
C TRP A 326 -9.23 -6.46 -10.21
N HIS A 327 -9.43 -7.54 -9.47
CA HIS A 327 -10.13 -8.74 -9.91
C HIS A 327 -11.46 -8.76 -9.17
N VAL A 328 -12.57 -8.76 -9.88
CA VAL A 328 -13.89 -8.64 -9.24
C VAL A 328 -14.79 -9.74 -9.74
N ASP A 329 -15.26 -10.54 -8.81
CA ASP A 329 -16.31 -11.52 -9.05
C ASP A 329 -17.65 -10.81 -9.18
N LYS A 330 -18.34 -11.03 -10.31
CA LYS A 330 -19.63 -10.41 -10.59
C LYS A 330 -20.81 -11.19 -10.00
N ALA A 331 -20.57 -12.38 -9.45
CA ALA A 331 -21.58 -13.16 -8.77
C ALA A 331 -21.80 -12.71 -7.32
N CYS A 332 -22.99 -12.99 -6.79
CA CYS A 332 -23.25 -12.95 -5.36
C CYS A 332 -23.31 -14.37 -4.81
N HIS A 333 -22.40 -14.71 -3.90
CA HIS A 333 -22.36 -16.02 -3.25
C HIS A 333 -23.15 -15.99 -1.96
N GLN A 334 -23.82 -17.10 -1.62
CA GLN A 334 -24.46 -17.24 -0.32
C GLN A 334 -23.60 -18.11 0.59
N VAL A 335 -23.41 -17.66 1.82
CA VAL A 335 -22.58 -18.34 2.82
C VAL A 335 -23.29 -18.40 4.17
N SER A 336 -23.03 -19.46 4.93
CA SER A 336 -23.60 -19.61 6.26
C SER A 336 -23.00 -18.56 7.23
N PRO A 337 -23.76 -18.10 8.23
CA PRO A 337 -23.24 -17.15 9.22
C PRO A 337 -22.06 -17.71 10.02
N GLU A 338 -22.02 -19.03 10.25
CA GLU A 338 -20.91 -19.70 10.92
C GLU A 338 -19.60 -19.57 10.13
N SER A 339 -19.65 -19.70 8.81
CA SER A 339 -18.48 -19.54 7.95
C SER A 339 -17.96 -18.11 7.94
N PHE A 340 -18.85 -17.13 7.90
CA PHE A 340 -18.45 -15.72 7.97
C PHE A 340 -17.88 -15.37 9.35
N ASP A 341 -18.45 -15.91 10.45
CA ASP A 341 -17.88 -15.73 11.79
C ASP A 341 -16.51 -16.44 11.92
N ASN A 342 -16.36 -17.60 11.29
CA ASN A 342 -15.10 -18.32 11.24
C ASN A 342 -14.00 -17.57 10.47
N LEU A 343 -14.33 -16.78 9.44
CA LEU A 343 -13.39 -15.85 8.81
C LEU A 343 -12.78 -14.90 9.84
N CYS A 344 -13.62 -14.21 10.62
CA CYS A 344 -13.16 -13.28 11.64
C CYS A 344 -12.35 -13.99 12.74
N LYS A 345 -12.76 -15.21 13.11
CA LYS A 345 -11.97 -16.07 14.02
C LYS A 345 -10.58 -16.33 13.47
N GLN A 346 -10.49 -16.75 12.21
CA GLN A 346 -9.24 -17.10 11.55
C GLN A 346 -8.31 -15.89 11.45
N MET A 347 -8.84 -14.73 11.04
CA MET A 347 -8.10 -13.46 11.02
C MET A 347 -7.53 -13.10 12.39
N ASN A 348 -8.32 -13.27 13.45
CA ASN A 348 -7.88 -12.93 14.80
C ASN A 348 -6.91 -13.95 15.42
N GLU A 349 -7.29 -15.23 15.46
CA GLU A 349 -6.56 -16.25 16.19
C GLU A 349 -5.27 -16.69 15.48
N MET A 350 -5.21 -16.63 14.14
CA MET A 350 -4.00 -17.01 13.39
C MET A 350 -3.09 -15.83 13.12
N TYR A 351 -3.64 -14.65 12.80
CA TYR A 351 -2.87 -13.50 12.29
C TYR A 351 -2.88 -12.29 13.23
N GLY A 352 -3.56 -12.37 14.38
CA GLY A 352 -3.63 -11.26 15.35
C GLY A 352 -4.35 -10.03 14.82
N MET A 353 -5.16 -10.16 13.76
CA MET A 353 -5.92 -9.05 13.18
C MET A 353 -7.10 -8.68 14.09
N ASP A 354 -7.26 -7.40 14.38
CA ASP A 354 -8.29 -6.89 15.29
C ASP A 354 -9.08 -5.71 14.70
N SER A 355 -8.45 -4.95 13.81
CA SER A 355 -8.95 -3.71 13.22
C SER A 355 -9.72 -3.95 11.92
N ASP A 356 -9.63 -5.14 11.33
CA ASP A 356 -10.38 -5.56 10.13
C ASP A 356 -11.46 -6.62 10.43
N LEU A 357 -11.79 -6.83 11.71
CA LEU A 357 -12.86 -7.77 12.13
C LEU A 357 -14.27 -7.19 12.02
N TYR A 358 -14.44 -5.98 11.49
CA TYR A 358 -15.73 -5.33 11.31
C TYR A 358 -15.85 -4.80 9.88
N PRO A 359 -17.09 -4.63 9.36
CA PRO A 359 -17.25 -4.18 7.98
C PRO A 359 -16.85 -2.71 7.83
N HIS A 360 -16.03 -2.45 6.82
CA HIS A 360 -15.70 -1.10 6.36
C HIS A 360 -16.84 -0.50 5.53
N GLY A 361 -16.82 0.83 5.39
CA GLY A 361 -17.80 1.54 4.57
C GLY A 361 -17.46 1.44 3.08
N SER A 362 -18.48 1.25 2.24
CA SER A 362 -18.35 1.25 0.79
C SER A 362 -18.31 2.66 0.23
N ARG A 363 -17.33 2.94 -0.64
CA ARG A 363 -17.24 4.20 -1.39
C ARG A 363 -18.49 4.38 -2.27
N ILE A 364 -18.88 5.63 -2.52
CA ILE A 364 -19.85 5.95 -3.56
C ILE A 364 -19.39 5.39 -4.91
N LEU A 365 -20.33 5.00 -5.78
CA LEU A 365 -20.00 4.57 -7.13
C LEU A 365 -19.32 5.71 -7.88
N VAL A 366 -18.18 5.41 -8.50
CA VAL A 366 -17.38 6.45 -9.17
C VAL A 366 -18.03 6.84 -10.49
N ASP A 367 -18.05 8.14 -10.78
CA ASP A 367 -18.56 8.67 -12.03
C ASP A 367 -17.81 8.08 -13.23
N LYS A 368 -18.54 7.78 -14.30
CA LYS A 368 -18.00 7.15 -15.52
C LYS A 368 -16.74 7.84 -16.08
N GLN A 369 -16.63 9.16 -15.91
CA GLN A 369 -15.49 9.93 -16.40
C GLN A 369 -14.17 9.66 -15.67
N TYR A 370 -14.23 9.00 -14.51
CA TYR A 370 -13.09 8.68 -13.66
C TYR A 370 -12.79 7.18 -13.57
N VAL A 371 -13.66 6.31 -14.09
CA VAL A 371 -13.38 4.86 -14.18
C VAL A 371 -12.77 4.50 -15.53
N VAL A 372 -12.16 3.32 -15.59
CA VAL A 372 -11.53 2.80 -16.80
C VAL A 372 -12.56 2.55 -17.91
N LYS A 373 -12.19 2.75 -19.18
CA LYS A 373 -13.05 2.38 -20.33
C LYS A 373 -13.40 0.89 -20.30
N SER A 374 -14.59 0.56 -20.79
CA SER A 374 -15.11 -0.81 -20.83
C SER A 374 -14.21 -1.78 -21.61
N GLU A 375 -13.50 -1.31 -22.64
CA GLU A 375 -12.54 -2.12 -23.42
C GLU A 375 -11.32 -2.63 -22.61
N PHE A 376 -11.03 -2.01 -21.45
CA PHE A 376 -9.98 -2.44 -20.53
C PHE A 376 -10.50 -3.27 -19.36
N VAL A 377 -11.80 -3.59 -19.37
CA VAL A 377 -12.42 -4.48 -18.40
C VAL A 377 -12.63 -5.79 -19.12
N VAL A 378 -11.70 -6.70 -18.87
CA VAL A 378 -11.63 -7.96 -19.58
C VAL A 378 -11.98 -9.10 -18.64
N PRO A 379 -12.42 -10.26 -19.15
CA PRO A 379 -12.54 -11.45 -18.34
C PRO A 379 -11.22 -11.74 -17.61
N LEU A 380 -11.32 -12.20 -16.36
CA LEU A 380 -10.16 -12.64 -15.61
C LEU A 380 -9.48 -13.80 -16.35
N SER A 381 -8.16 -13.71 -16.53
CA SER A 381 -7.34 -14.65 -17.30
C SER A 381 -6.07 -15.04 -16.59
#